data_AF-A0A8J4C7Q7-F1
#
_entry.id   AF-A0A8J4C7Q7-F1
#
_cell.length_a   1.000
_cell.length_b   1.000
_cell.length_c   1.000
_cell.angle_alpha   90.00
_cell.angle_beta   90.00
_cell.angle_gamma   90.00
#
_symmetry.space_group_name_H-M   'P 1'
#
loop_
_entity.id
_entity.type
_entity.pdbx_description
1 polymer ?
#
loop_
_entity_poly.entity_id
_entity_poly.type
_entity_poly.pdbx_seq_one_letter_code
_entity_poly.pdbx_strand_id
1 'polypeptide(L)'
;MNSSPSENSSPVWSTKDTSSVGAEASTSGRADAGATVPSANGRPSSCSMDVALSRFKAGASSFHTLIGELVAATEAERKALEEARRQLEEERSQWELERQRVQTILHDVEQVTLNVGGRKFTTSVNTLRNAPNPSLFNAMFSGRHKLTKDEDGCYFIDRDGRHFHDILNYLRDGHFNYPGPVLPLSDASGSAFSGSSSFGTPVPTAADIKYLLELRAEANYYGLTGLMAAIDRFPHGLTRVARAAALNMEDSWMYEDGQDELVFTVDKPVQLLGVGLCGTEGGLTVEMELYEVDPEDYNRELATCCSAAQSFTKADGSVLRLMLPDPAPLQPGKYYMLSALIKGSESYCCEECLETVIAGGVTVTFQPWESPNGTSEQRGQFPELYIRVL
;
A
#
# COMPACT_ATOMS: atom_id res chain seq x y z
N MET A 1 25.29 -6.55 -53.63
CA MET A 1 25.86 -5.22 -53.87
C MET A 1 25.49 -4.39 -52.65
N ASN A 2 26.40 -4.17 -51.69
CA ASN A 2 27.63 -3.34 -51.77
C ASN A 2 27.26 -1.84 -51.78
N SER A 3 27.80 -0.99 -50.90
CA SER A 3 28.87 -1.20 -49.91
C SER A 3 28.86 -0.17 -48.76
N SER A 4 29.33 -0.60 -47.60
CA SER A 4 30.05 0.25 -46.61
C SER A 4 31.58 0.10 -46.86
N PRO A 5 32.50 0.70 -46.07
CA PRO A 5 32.40 1.85 -45.16
C PRO A 5 33.50 2.91 -45.45
N SER A 6 33.59 3.99 -44.65
CA SER A 6 34.85 4.67 -44.25
C SER A 6 34.59 5.91 -43.39
N GLU A 7 35.48 6.42 -42.53
CA GLU A 7 36.45 5.85 -41.58
C GLU A 7 37.20 7.03 -40.89
N ASN A 8 37.86 6.78 -39.74
CA ASN A 8 38.94 7.61 -39.15
C ASN A 8 38.56 9.05 -38.66
N SER A 9 39.25 9.65 -37.68
CA SER A 9 40.63 9.41 -37.22
C SER A 9 40.87 9.54 -35.70
N SER A 10 41.80 8.73 -35.19
CA SER A 10 42.60 9.01 -33.96
C SER A 10 43.84 9.88 -34.28
N PRO A 11 44.59 10.41 -33.29
CA PRO A 11 45.96 9.89 -32.95
C PRO A 11 46.33 10.00 -31.43
N VAL A 12 47.21 9.19 -30.79
CA VAL A 12 48.71 9.03 -30.84
C VAL A 12 49.46 10.31 -30.38
N TRP A 13 50.50 10.35 -29.50
CA TRP A 13 51.51 9.42 -28.89
C TRP A 13 51.31 9.19 -27.35
N SER A 14 52.03 8.37 -26.55
CA SER A 14 53.29 7.55 -26.60
C SER A 14 54.60 8.14 -25.97
N THR A 15 55.64 7.30 -25.77
CA THR A 15 56.97 7.47 -25.06
C THR A 15 56.97 7.22 -23.52
N LYS A 16 58.06 6.77 -22.83
CA LYS A 16 59.47 6.48 -23.23
C LYS A 16 60.21 5.45 -22.33
N ASP A 17 61.39 5.02 -22.79
CA ASP A 17 62.31 4.00 -22.24
C ASP A 17 63.13 4.44 -21.00
N THR A 18 63.77 3.50 -20.28
CA THR A 18 65.26 3.29 -20.31
C THR A 18 65.84 2.29 -19.28
N SER A 19 66.61 1.28 -19.75
CA SER A 19 67.83 0.69 -19.12
C SER A 19 67.75 -0.03 -17.74
N SER A 20 68.57 -1.02 -17.35
CA SER A 20 69.63 -1.89 -17.94
C SER A 20 69.97 -3.00 -16.89
N VAL A 21 70.94 -3.94 -16.96
CA VAL A 21 72.16 -4.17 -17.78
C VAL A 21 72.45 -5.69 -17.92
N GLY A 22 72.82 -6.17 -19.11
CA GLY A 22 73.78 -7.28 -19.34
C GLY A 22 73.40 -8.74 -18.99
N ALA A 23 74.07 -9.75 -19.55
CA ALA A 23 74.97 -9.79 -20.72
C ALA A 23 75.12 -11.24 -21.26
N GLU A 24 75.43 -11.36 -22.56
CA GLU A 24 76.32 -12.36 -23.22
C GLU A 24 76.22 -13.89 -22.93
N ALA A 25 76.44 -14.80 -23.89
CA ALA A 25 76.67 -14.68 -25.34
C ALA A 25 76.26 -15.97 -26.08
N SER A 26 76.03 -15.85 -27.39
CA SER A 26 75.83 -16.96 -28.33
C SER A 26 77.13 -17.36 -29.04
N THR A 27 77.36 -18.64 -29.33
CA THR A 27 77.85 -19.11 -30.66
C THR A 27 77.87 -20.63 -30.79
N SER A 28 77.94 -21.12 -32.03
CA SER A 28 77.91 -22.53 -32.42
C SER A 28 79.20 -23.00 -33.09
N GLY A 29 79.68 -24.20 -32.76
CA GLY A 29 80.65 -24.99 -33.54
C GLY A 29 80.38 -26.47 -33.26
N ARG A 30 79.87 -27.26 -34.22
CA ARG A 30 80.54 -27.80 -35.42
C ARG A 30 81.68 -28.76 -35.05
N ALA A 31 81.37 -30.06 -35.11
CA ALA A 31 82.33 -31.14 -34.87
C ALA A 31 82.97 -31.62 -36.18
N ASP A 32 84.22 -32.07 -36.09
CA ASP A 32 84.87 -33.00 -37.02
C ASP A 32 86.03 -33.72 -36.30
N ALA A 33 86.20 -35.02 -36.56
CA ALA A 33 87.35 -35.89 -36.25
C ALA A 33 86.94 -37.36 -36.47
N GLY A 34 87.47 -38.01 -37.51
CA GLY A 34 87.29 -39.45 -37.75
C GLY A 34 88.60 -40.24 -37.61
N ALA A 35 88.54 -41.44 -37.02
CA ALA A 35 89.66 -42.39 -37.02
C ALA A 35 89.20 -43.86 -37.01
N THR A 36 89.69 -44.59 -38.02
CA THR A 36 89.74 -46.04 -38.33
C THR A 36 89.46 -47.13 -37.27
N VAL A 37 88.95 -48.26 -37.78
CA VAL A 37 88.70 -49.57 -37.14
C VAL A 37 90.00 -50.40 -36.95
N PRO A 38 90.01 -51.51 -36.16
CA PRO A 38 89.80 -52.82 -36.80
C PRO A 38 89.03 -53.90 -35.99
N SER A 39 88.16 -54.63 -36.71
CA SER A 39 87.80 -56.07 -36.62
C SER A 39 88.02 -56.88 -35.34
N ALA A 40 86.95 -57.54 -34.83
CA ALA A 40 86.86 -59.02 -34.87
C ALA A 40 85.46 -59.58 -34.46
N ASN A 41 85.11 -60.69 -35.10
CA ASN A 41 83.93 -61.54 -34.93
C ASN A 41 83.26 -61.66 -33.54
N GLY A 42 81.95 -61.42 -33.47
CA GLY A 42 81.07 -61.89 -32.38
C GLY A 42 79.59 -61.85 -32.81
N ARG A 43 78.87 -62.98 -32.72
CA ARG A 43 77.42 -63.02 -33.04
C ARG A 43 76.63 -62.25 -31.95
N PRO A 44 75.77 -61.28 -32.30
CA PRO A 44 74.90 -60.65 -31.31
C PRO A 44 73.85 -61.65 -30.82
N SER A 45 73.95 -62.03 -29.54
CA SER A 45 72.86 -62.71 -28.82
C SER A 45 71.70 -61.72 -28.57
N SER A 46 70.52 -62.22 -28.21
CA SER A 46 69.25 -61.47 -28.16
C SER A 46 69.19 -60.26 -27.22
N CYS A 47 70.18 -60.08 -26.33
CA CYS A 47 70.18 -59.13 -25.22
C CYS A 47 70.14 -57.63 -25.64
N SER A 48 70.52 -57.28 -26.87
CA SER A 48 70.61 -55.87 -27.28
C SER A 48 69.27 -55.14 -27.33
N MET A 49 68.17 -55.84 -27.61
CA MET A 49 66.85 -55.20 -27.79
C MET A 49 66.17 -54.95 -26.44
N ASP A 50 66.30 -55.87 -25.48
CA ASP A 50 65.75 -55.74 -24.13
C ASP A 50 66.41 -54.61 -23.32
N VAL A 51 67.72 -54.37 -23.50
CA VAL A 51 68.42 -53.25 -22.86
C VAL A 51 67.97 -51.89 -23.42
N ALA A 52 67.62 -51.82 -24.71
CA ALA A 52 67.03 -50.61 -25.30
C ALA A 52 65.58 -50.41 -24.83
N LEU A 53 64.76 -51.47 -24.84
CA LEU A 53 63.36 -51.44 -24.39
C LEU A 53 63.21 -51.10 -22.91
N SER A 54 64.08 -51.61 -22.04
CA SER A 54 64.07 -51.30 -20.60
C SER A 54 64.45 -49.85 -20.33
N ARG A 55 65.46 -49.30 -21.02
CA ARG A 55 65.82 -47.87 -20.94
C ARG A 55 64.69 -46.96 -21.46
N PHE A 56 64.06 -47.32 -22.58
CA PHE A 56 62.92 -46.58 -23.11
C PHE A 56 61.73 -46.62 -22.13
N LYS A 57 61.40 -47.78 -21.56
CA LYS A 57 60.36 -47.91 -20.51
C LYS A 57 60.67 -47.06 -19.28
N ALA A 58 61.91 -47.05 -18.79
CA ALA A 58 62.30 -46.22 -17.65
C ALA A 58 62.17 -44.71 -17.95
N GLY A 59 62.58 -44.26 -19.15
CA GLY A 59 62.39 -42.89 -19.60
C GLY A 59 60.91 -42.52 -19.74
N ALA A 60 60.09 -43.41 -20.31
CA ALA A 60 58.65 -43.23 -20.43
C ALA A 60 57.97 -43.14 -19.04
N SER A 61 58.35 -43.99 -18.08
CA SER A 61 57.85 -43.89 -16.70
C SER A 61 58.23 -42.54 -16.07
N SER A 62 59.48 -42.08 -16.21
CA SER A 62 59.91 -40.78 -15.69
C SER A 62 59.14 -39.62 -16.32
N PHE A 63 58.84 -39.71 -17.61
CA PHE A 63 58.05 -38.70 -18.34
C PHE A 63 56.57 -38.71 -17.93
N HIS A 64 55.99 -39.90 -17.70
CA HIS A 64 54.65 -40.03 -17.13
C HIS A 64 54.55 -39.46 -15.71
N THR A 65 55.57 -39.63 -14.86
CA THR A 65 55.62 -38.97 -13.53
C THR A 65 55.60 -37.45 -13.66
N LEU A 66 56.48 -36.87 -14.49
CA LEU A 66 56.55 -35.42 -14.71
C LEU A 66 55.25 -34.84 -15.30
N ILE A 67 54.58 -35.57 -16.19
CA ILE A 67 53.24 -35.20 -16.68
C ILE A 67 52.20 -35.27 -15.54
N GLY A 68 52.25 -36.30 -14.70
CA GLY A 68 51.37 -36.43 -13.54
C GLY A 68 51.54 -35.29 -12.53
N GLU A 69 52.77 -34.89 -12.26
CA GLU A 69 53.10 -33.75 -11.40
C GLU A 69 52.61 -32.42 -12.00
N LEU A 70 52.80 -32.20 -13.31
CA LEU A 70 52.31 -31.00 -14.00
C LEU A 70 50.78 -30.92 -14.05
N VAL A 71 50.10 -32.04 -14.28
CA VAL A 71 48.63 -32.13 -14.23
C VAL A 71 48.13 -31.87 -12.82
N ALA A 72 48.74 -32.49 -11.80
CA ALA A 72 48.37 -32.26 -10.40
C ALA A 72 48.58 -30.80 -9.97
N ALA A 73 49.67 -30.15 -10.40
CA ALA A 73 49.93 -28.74 -10.14
C ALA A 73 48.88 -27.82 -10.79
N THR A 74 48.60 -28.03 -12.09
CA THR A 74 47.60 -27.22 -12.81
C THR A 74 46.17 -27.46 -12.30
N GLU A 75 45.83 -28.68 -11.86
CA GLU A 75 44.57 -28.95 -11.17
C GLU A 75 44.47 -28.26 -9.79
N ALA A 76 45.56 -28.23 -9.02
CA ALA A 76 45.59 -27.56 -7.72
C ALA A 76 45.44 -26.03 -7.88
N GLU A 77 46.14 -25.43 -8.84
CA GLU A 77 46.01 -24.01 -9.19
C GLU A 77 44.58 -23.68 -9.66
N ARG A 78 43.97 -24.53 -10.49
CA ARG A 78 42.59 -24.34 -10.95
C ARG A 78 41.58 -24.40 -9.80
N LYS A 79 41.75 -25.33 -8.85
CA LYS A 79 40.91 -25.45 -7.65
C LYS A 79 41.06 -24.23 -6.73
N ALA A 80 42.28 -23.77 -6.49
CA ALA A 80 42.53 -22.55 -5.71
C ALA A 80 41.91 -21.31 -6.35
N LEU A 81 41.94 -21.20 -7.69
CA LEU A 81 41.30 -20.12 -8.42
C LEU A 81 39.75 -20.20 -8.38
N GLU A 82 39.17 -21.40 -8.46
CA GLU A 82 37.74 -21.64 -8.28
C GLU A 82 37.27 -21.26 -6.86
N GLU A 83 38.03 -21.63 -5.82
CA GLU A 83 37.74 -21.28 -4.43
C GLU A 83 37.87 -19.76 -4.16
N ALA A 84 38.94 -19.12 -4.62
CA ALA A 84 39.14 -17.68 -4.48
C ALA A 84 38.06 -16.88 -5.24
N ARG A 85 37.64 -17.36 -6.43
CA ARG A 85 36.52 -16.77 -7.16
C ARG A 85 35.20 -16.89 -6.38
N ARG A 86 34.93 -18.05 -5.78
CA ARG A 86 33.72 -18.24 -4.96
C ARG A 86 33.70 -17.30 -3.75
N GLN A 87 34.84 -17.13 -3.07
CA GLN A 87 34.97 -16.15 -1.98
C GLN A 87 34.65 -14.73 -2.46
N LEU A 88 35.20 -14.28 -3.59
CA LEU A 88 34.90 -12.97 -4.17
C LEU A 88 33.42 -12.79 -4.58
N GLU A 89 32.76 -13.85 -5.07
CA GLU A 89 31.33 -13.81 -5.39
C GLU A 89 30.45 -13.77 -4.11
N GLU A 90 30.84 -14.50 -3.06
CA GLU A 90 30.20 -14.46 -1.74
C GLU A 90 30.38 -13.09 -1.06
N GLU A 91 31.61 -12.56 -0.97
CA GLU A 91 31.92 -11.21 -0.46
C GLU A 91 31.17 -10.13 -1.22
N ARG A 92 31.19 -10.18 -2.57
CA ARG A 92 30.44 -9.22 -3.39
C ARG A 92 28.95 -9.28 -3.09
N SER A 93 28.36 -10.47 -2.91
CA SER A 93 26.93 -10.59 -2.60
C SER A 93 26.58 -9.95 -1.25
N GLN A 94 27.44 -10.09 -0.24
CA GLN A 94 27.27 -9.45 1.07
C GLN A 94 27.41 -7.92 0.94
N TRP A 95 28.42 -7.44 0.22
CA TRP A 95 28.66 -6.01 -0.02
C TRP A 95 27.53 -5.34 -0.83
N GLU A 96 26.97 -6.03 -1.83
CA GLU A 96 25.83 -5.54 -2.62
C GLU A 96 24.57 -5.41 -1.74
N LEU A 97 24.34 -6.36 -0.81
CA LEU A 97 23.22 -6.37 0.14
C LEU A 97 23.42 -5.36 1.29
N GLU A 98 24.65 -5.17 1.77
CA GLU A 98 25.01 -4.12 2.73
C GLU A 98 24.86 -2.73 2.11
N ARG A 99 25.32 -2.53 0.88
CA ARG A 99 25.09 -1.28 0.13
C ARG A 99 23.62 -0.96 -0.04
N GLN A 100 22.78 -1.96 -0.32
CA GLN A 100 21.32 -1.75 -0.37
C GLN A 100 20.76 -1.31 0.98
N ARG A 101 21.16 -1.97 2.09
CA ARG A 101 20.75 -1.54 3.45
C ARG A 101 21.19 -0.12 3.78
N VAL A 102 22.44 0.23 3.50
CA VAL A 102 22.98 1.59 3.71
C VAL A 102 22.25 2.61 2.84
N GLN A 103 21.96 2.30 1.57
CA GLN A 103 21.21 3.18 0.67
C GLN A 103 19.76 3.41 1.14
N THR A 104 19.09 2.38 1.67
CA THR A 104 17.77 2.53 2.29
C THR A 104 17.84 3.46 3.51
N ILE A 105 18.74 3.19 4.46
CA ILE A 105 18.93 4.01 5.67
C ILE A 105 19.24 5.48 5.31
N LEU A 106 20.08 5.72 4.30
CA LEU A 106 20.40 7.07 3.83
C LEU A 106 19.20 7.80 3.22
N HIS A 107 18.33 7.11 2.47
CA HIS A 107 17.09 7.70 1.98
C HIS A 107 16.06 7.92 3.09
N ASP A 108 15.98 7.04 4.10
CA ASP A 108 14.99 7.18 5.17
C ASP A 108 15.31 8.37 6.10
N VAL A 109 16.60 8.73 6.18
CA VAL A 109 17.12 9.93 6.85
C VAL A 109 17.21 11.15 5.91
N GLU A 110 16.99 10.99 4.59
CA GLU A 110 17.07 12.10 3.61
C GLU A 110 16.01 13.17 3.92
N GLN A 111 16.48 14.33 4.37
CA GLN A 111 15.66 15.48 4.66
C GLN A 111 15.30 16.22 3.37
N VAL A 112 14.00 16.44 3.15
CA VAL A 112 13.43 17.08 1.98
C VAL A 112 12.62 18.30 2.39
N THR A 113 12.80 19.40 1.65
CA THR A 113 11.97 20.60 1.78
C THR A 113 11.01 20.71 0.58
N LEU A 114 9.73 20.89 0.89
CA LEU A 114 8.63 21.09 -0.03
C LEU A 114 8.16 22.54 0.05
N ASN A 115 7.92 23.19 -1.08
CA ASN A 115 7.34 24.51 -1.18
C ASN A 115 5.89 24.38 -1.68
N VAL A 116 4.92 24.47 -0.77
CA VAL A 116 3.49 24.25 -1.05
C VAL A 116 2.80 25.60 -1.08
N GLY A 117 2.57 26.13 -2.29
CA GLY A 117 1.93 27.44 -2.50
C GLY A 117 2.66 28.62 -1.83
N GLY A 118 4.00 28.57 -1.79
CA GLY A 118 4.83 29.57 -1.11
C GLY A 118 5.18 29.23 0.35
N ARG A 119 4.57 28.21 0.95
CA ARG A 119 4.90 27.75 2.32
C ARG A 119 5.97 26.65 2.26
N LYS A 120 7.13 26.90 2.86
CA LYS A 120 8.21 25.90 2.98
C LYS A 120 7.95 24.96 4.17
N PHE A 121 7.91 23.66 3.91
CA PHE A 121 7.77 22.58 4.88
C PHE A 121 8.95 21.61 4.75
N THR A 122 9.49 21.12 5.86
CA THR A 122 10.62 20.18 5.86
C THR A 122 10.25 18.88 6.58
N THR A 123 10.59 17.74 5.99
CA THR A 123 10.27 16.39 6.48
C THR A 123 11.28 15.38 5.92
N SER A 124 11.17 14.07 6.21
CA SER A 124 11.98 13.04 5.56
C SER A 124 11.27 12.37 4.38
N VAL A 125 12.03 11.76 3.46
CA VAL A 125 11.47 10.92 2.38
C VAL A 125 10.65 9.75 2.96
N ASN A 126 11.06 9.19 4.10
CA ASN A 126 10.34 8.10 4.77
C ASN A 126 8.88 8.51 5.12
N THR A 127 8.68 9.67 5.75
CA THR A 127 7.32 10.20 6.03
C THR A 127 6.49 10.34 4.75
N LEU A 128 7.09 10.75 3.63
CA LEU A 128 6.37 10.90 2.36
C LEU A 128 6.04 9.55 1.70
N ARG A 129 6.79 8.48 2.01
CA ARG A 129 6.52 7.10 1.57
C ARG A 129 5.47 6.37 2.42
N ASN A 130 5.17 6.85 3.63
CA ASN A 130 4.05 6.34 4.45
C ASN A 130 2.66 6.59 3.82
N ALA A 131 2.58 7.41 2.77
CA ALA A 131 1.36 7.60 2.01
C ALA A 131 0.90 6.27 1.37
N PRO A 132 -0.42 6.04 1.19
CA PRO A 132 -0.91 4.88 0.45
C PRO A 132 -0.49 4.93 -1.03
N ASN A 133 -0.67 3.81 -1.74
CA ASN A 133 -0.50 3.75 -3.19
C ASN A 133 -1.87 3.58 -3.87
N PRO A 134 -2.21 4.36 -4.92
CA PRO A 134 -1.45 5.49 -5.48
C PRO A 134 -1.66 6.78 -4.68
N SER A 135 -0.60 7.59 -4.54
CA SER A 135 -0.67 8.96 -3.98
C SER A 135 0.36 9.86 -4.66
N LEU A 136 0.19 11.18 -4.55
CA LEU A 136 1.11 12.15 -5.14
C LEU A 136 2.54 11.97 -4.61
N PHE A 137 2.68 11.74 -3.31
CA PHE A 137 3.98 11.55 -2.66
C PHE A 137 4.68 10.28 -3.14
N ASN A 138 3.97 9.16 -3.27
CA ASN A 138 4.57 7.96 -3.83
C ASN A 138 4.93 8.12 -5.32
N ALA A 139 4.14 8.84 -6.11
CA ALA A 139 4.52 9.16 -7.50
C ALA A 139 5.83 9.98 -7.52
N MET A 140 5.89 11.07 -6.74
CA MET A 140 7.06 11.96 -6.62
C MET A 140 8.32 11.22 -6.15
N PHE A 141 8.24 10.43 -5.08
CA PHE A 141 9.40 9.80 -4.42
C PHE A 141 9.64 8.33 -4.82
N SER A 142 8.98 7.86 -5.89
CA SER A 142 9.18 6.54 -6.51
C SER A 142 10.53 6.35 -7.23
N GLY A 143 11.26 7.44 -7.49
CA GLY A 143 12.44 7.44 -8.36
C GLY A 143 12.16 7.28 -9.86
N ARG A 144 10.88 7.08 -10.27
CA ARG A 144 10.48 6.91 -11.67
C ARG A 144 10.39 8.24 -12.44
N HIS A 145 10.24 9.35 -11.72
CA HIS A 145 10.09 10.68 -12.29
C HIS A 145 11.25 11.58 -11.85
N LYS A 146 11.84 12.32 -12.80
CA LYS A 146 12.84 13.35 -12.51
C LYS A 146 12.13 14.60 -11.99
N LEU A 147 12.04 14.73 -10.67
CA LEU A 147 11.63 15.98 -10.05
C LEU A 147 12.74 17.02 -10.18
N THR A 148 12.43 18.16 -10.79
CA THR A 148 13.31 19.33 -10.74
C THR A 148 13.18 19.99 -9.37
N LYS A 149 14.31 20.25 -8.70
CA LYS A 149 14.39 21.12 -7.54
C LYS A 149 14.48 22.58 -8.00
N ASP A 150 13.85 23.46 -7.26
CA ASP A 150 13.94 24.92 -7.42
C ASP A 150 15.35 25.44 -7.06
N GLU A 151 15.63 26.73 -7.29
CA GLU A 151 16.93 27.34 -6.95
C GLU A 151 17.27 27.20 -5.45
N ASP A 152 16.24 27.25 -4.60
CA ASP A 152 16.30 26.98 -3.15
C ASP A 152 16.46 25.49 -2.77
N GLY A 153 16.66 24.58 -3.74
CA GLY A 153 16.77 23.13 -3.52
C GLY A 153 15.45 22.45 -3.10
N CYS A 154 14.33 23.18 -3.10
CA CYS A 154 13.01 22.73 -2.69
C CYS A 154 12.25 22.06 -3.85
N TYR A 155 11.33 21.14 -3.56
CA TYR A 155 10.34 20.70 -4.56
C TYR A 155 9.06 21.56 -4.46
N PHE A 156 8.62 22.16 -5.56
CA PHE A 156 7.41 22.98 -5.58
C PHE A 156 6.14 22.13 -5.77
N ILE A 157 5.06 22.51 -5.09
CA ILE A 157 3.70 21.98 -5.25
C ILE A 157 2.74 23.16 -5.35
N ASP A 158 2.01 23.25 -6.46
CA ASP A 158 1.06 24.32 -6.75
C ASP A 158 -0.29 24.10 -6.05
N ARG A 159 -0.30 24.28 -4.72
CA ARG A 159 -1.44 24.02 -3.83
C ARG A 159 -1.35 24.86 -2.56
N ASP A 160 -2.46 25.17 -1.88
CA ASP A 160 -2.40 25.94 -0.62
C ASP A 160 -1.81 25.10 0.52
N GLY A 161 -0.63 25.52 1.01
CA GLY A 161 0.02 24.89 2.15
C GLY A 161 -0.72 25.03 3.49
N ARG A 162 -1.91 25.65 3.57
CA ARG A 162 -2.65 25.89 4.83
C ARG A 162 -2.89 24.64 5.66
N HIS A 163 -3.32 23.55 5.03
CA HIS A 163 -3.65 22.28 5.71
C HIS A 163 -2.51 21.25 5.59
N PHE A 164 -1.39 21.61 4.98
CA PHE A 164 -0.28 20.69 4.70
C PHE A 164 0.46 20.24 5.97
N HIS A 165 0.33 20.98 7.08
CA HIS A 165 0.82 20.53 8.38
C HIS A 165 0.12 19.25 8.84
N ASP A 166 -1.21 19.21 8.72
CA ASP A 166 -2.06 18.10 9.15
C ASP A 166 -1.89 16.88 8.22
N ILE A 167 -1.70 17.13 6.92
CA ILE A 167 -1.25 16.13 5.94
C ILE A 167 0.07 15.48 6.39
N LEU A 168 1.08 16.27 6.79
CA LEU A 168 2.37 15.75 7.26
C LEU A 168 2.25 15.00 8.60
N ASN A 169 1.38 15.42 9.51
CA ASN A 169 1.19 14.74 10.79
C ASN A 169 0.47 13.40 10.59
N TYR A 170 -0.59 13.34 9.78
CA TYR A 170 -1.20 12.07 9.38
C TYR A 170 -0.18 11.08 8.78
N LEU A 171 0.75 11.57 7.94
CA LEU A 171 1.82 10.76 7.36
C LEU A 171 2.92 10.34 8.36
N ARG A 172 3.02 10.98 9.53
CA ARG A 172 3.95 10.59 10.62
C ARG A 172 3.30 9.60 11.57
N ASP A 173 2.06 9.90 11.96
CA ASP A 173 1.37 9.25 13.07
C ASP A 173 0.51 8.07 12.59
N GLY A 174 0.17 8.01 11.29
CA GLY A 174 -0.67 6.99 10.67
C GLY A 174 -2.17 7.11 10.96
N HIS A 175 -2.56 8.07 11.81
CA HIS A 175 -3.95 8.32 12.22
C HIS A 175 -4.27 9.83 12.18
N PHE A 176 -5.55 10.16 12.06
CA PHE A 176 -6.01 11.55 12.00
C PHE A 176 -6.41 12.05 13.39
N ASN A 177 -5.55 12.90 13.97
CA ASN A 177 -5.83 13.56 15.25
C ASN A 177 -6.61 14.86 15.00
N TYR A 178 -7.93 14.80 15.15
CA TYR A 178 -8.79 15.98 15.00
C TYR A 178 -8.64 16.93 16.21
N PRO A 179 -8.30 18.22 16.04
CA PRO A 179 -8.05 19.15 17.15
C PRO A 179 -9.31 19.81 17.72
N GLY A 180 -10.49 19.57 17.14
CA GLY A 180 -11.76 20.07 17.66
C GLY A 180 -12.38 19.14 18.72
N PRO A 181 -13.68 19.28 19.04
CA PRO A 181 -14.31 18.48 20.08
C PRO A 181 -14.32 16.98 19.72
N VAL A 182 -14.00 16.15 20.72
CA VAL A 182 -14.07 14.69 20.59
C VAL A 182 -15.53 14.28 20.43
N LEU A 183 -15.88 13.89 19.20
CA LEU A 183 -17.11 13.16 18.94
C LEU A 183 -16.93 11.70 19.37
N PRO A 184 -18.01 11.01 19.80
CA PRO A 184 -17.94 9.60 20.17
C PRO A 184 -17.78 8.73 18.92
N LEU A 185 -16.55 8.67 18.40
CA LEU A 185 -16.08 7.51 17.66
C LEU A 185 -16.05 6.36 18.66
N SER A 186 -17.04 5.48 18.59
CA SER A 186 -17.08 4.26 19.39
C SER A 186 -15.92 3.36 18.98
N ASP A 187 -14.82 3.41 19.72
CA ASP A 187 -13.67 2.54 19.45
C ASP A 187 -14.08 1.08 19.68
N ALA A 188 -13.70 0.21 18.74
CA ALA A 188 -14.13 -1.19 18.66
C ALA A 188 -13.56 -2.09 19.78
N SER A 189 -13.17 -1.50 20.91
CA SER A 189 -12.69 -2.14 22.13
C SER A 189 -13.81 -2.38 23.17
N GLY A 190 -14.92 -1.64 23.08
CA GLY A 190 -16.06 -1.75 24.01
C GLY A 190 -15.79 -1.24 25.44
N SER A 191 -14.69 -0.50 25.68
CA SER A 191 -14.30 -0.06 27.01
C SER A 191 -14.97 1.26 27.42
N ALA A 192 -16.15 1.17 28.05
CA ALA A 192 -16.89 2.34 28.53
C ALA A 192 -16.09 3.11 29.61
N PHE A 193 -15.57 4.29 29.26
CA PHE A 193 -14.79 5.13 30.19
C PHE A 193 -15.69 5.78 31.24
N SER A 194 -15.65 5.26 32.47
CA SER A 194 -16.45 5.77 33.60
C SER A 194 -15.97 7.16 34.05
N GLY A 195 -16.53 8.21 33.44
CA GLY A 195 -16.19 9.61 33.70
C GLY A 195 -17.42 10.51 33.76
N SER A 196 -18.19 10.43 34.84
CA SER A 196 -19.40 11.23 35.04
C SER A 196 -19.11 12.72 35.23
N SER A 197 -19.23 13.50 34.16
CA SER A 197 -19.30 14.97 34.24
C SER A 197 -20.30 15.51 33.21
N SER A 198 -21.06 16.54 33.61
CA SER A 198 -22.21 17.04 32.85
C SER A 198 -21.81 18.02 31.75
N PHE A 199 -21.13 17.52 30.72
CA PHE A 199 -20.91 18.23 29.46
C PHE A 199 -21.53 17.41 28.32
N GLY A 200 -22.53 17.98 27.65
CA GLY A 200 -22.92 17.48 26.33
C GLY A 200 -21.74 17.61 25.38
N THR A 201 -21.50 16.59 24.56
CA THR A 201 -20.42 16.59 23.57
C THR A 201 -20.57 17.82 22.67
N PRO A 202 -19.52 18.68 22.53
CA PRO A 202 -19.69 19.92 21.77
C PRO A 202 -19.95 19.61 20.29
N VAL A 203 -21.13 20.00 19.82
CA VAL A 203 -21.51 19.86 18.41
C VAL A 203 -20.50 20.61 17.54
N PRO A 204 -19.98 20.02 16.44
CA PRO A 204 -19.00 20.70 15.58
C PRO A 204 -19.55 22.03 15.07
N THR A 205 -18.76 23.10 15.23
CA THR A 205 -19.15 24.42 14.75
C THR A 205 -19.10 24.49 13.22
N ALA A 206 -19.68 25.55 12.64
CA ALA A 206 -19.51 25.81 11.22
C ALA A 206 -18.04 26.00 10.80
N ALA A 207 -17.14 26.38 11.72
CA ALA A 207 -15.71 26.47 11.47
C ALA A 207 -15.03 25.09 11.46
N ASP A 208 -15.41 24.20 12.40
CA ASP A 208 -14.98 22.80 12.45
C ASP A 208 -15.35 22.05 11.16
N ILE A 209 -16.63 22.15 10.76
CA ILE A 209 -17.16 21.54 9.54
C ILE A 209 -16.43 22.08 8.31
N LYS A 210 -16.21 23.40 8.23
CA LYS A 210 -15.47 24.02 7.13
C LYS A 210 -14.03 23.52 7.07
N TYR A 211 -13.33 23.45 8.20
CA TYR A 211 -11.95 22.97 8.27
C TYR A 211 -11.83 21.50 7.82
N LEU A 212 -12.73 20.62 8.28
CA LEU A 212 -12.77 19.22 7.85
C LEU A 212 -12.98 19.09 6.34
N LEU A 213 -13.89 19.88 5.75
CA LEU A 213 -14.13 19.89 4.30
C LEU A 213 -12.93 20.44 3.51
N GLU A 214 -12.29 21.51 3.98
CA GLU A 214 -11.08 22.05 3.35
C GLU A 214 -9.91 21.04 3.43
N LEU A 215 -9.69 20.38 4.58
CA LEU A 215 -8.68 19.33 4.73
C LEU A 215 -8.99 18.08 3.89
N ARG A 216 -10.25 17.65 3.79
CA ARG A 216 -10.67 16.52 2.93
C ARG A 216 -10.37 16.77 1.46
N ALA A 217 -10.57 18.00 0.98
CA ALA A 217 -10.24 18.37 -0.39
C ALA A 217 -8.74 18.25 -0.68
N GLU A 218 -7.88 18.67 0.26
CA GLU A 218 -6.43 18.48 0.15
C GLU A 218 -6.03 17.00 0.26
N ALA A 219 -6.61 16.23 1.19
CA ALA A 219 -6.38 14.80 1.31
C ALA A 219 -6.69 14.05 0.00
N ASN A 220 -7.78 14.43 -0.69
CA ASN A 220 -8.13 13.93 -2.01
C ASN A 220 -7.09 14.31 -3.08
N TYR A 221 -6.66 15.58 -3.13
CA TYR A 221 -5.62 16.05 -4.05
C TYR A 221 -4.29 15.28 -3.89
N TYR A 222 -3.91 14.95 -2.66
CA TYR A 222 -2.70 14.16 -2.38
C TYR A 222 -2.87 12.64 -2.56
N GLY A 223 -4.11 12.14 -2.74
CA GLY A 223 -4.41 10.70 -2.86
C GLY A 223 -4.41 9.95 -1.52
N LEU A 224 -4.69 10.63 -0.41
CA LEU A 224 -4.66 10.06 0.95
C LEU A 224 -6.02 9.49 1.36
N THR A 225 -6.42 8.39 0.71
CA THR A 225 -7.72 7.73 0.92
C THR A 225 -8.01 7.39 2.39
N GLY A 226 -7.01 6.95 3.15
CA GLY A 226 -7.16 6.67 4.59
C GLY A 226 -7.44 7.92 5.44
N LEU A 227 -6.89 9.08 5.07
CA LEU A 227 -7.20 10.36 5.72
C LEU A 227 -8.59 10.85 5.33
N MET A 228 -8.99 10.69 4.05
CA MET A 228 -10.36 11.00 3.61
C MET A 228 -11.39 10.18 4.38
N ALA A 229 -11.17 8.88 4.56
CA ALA A 229 -12.05 8.01 5.33
C ALA A 229 -12.09 8.41 6.82
N ALA A 230 -10.94 8.72 7.42
CA ALA A 230 -10.88 9.17 8.82
C ALA A 230 -11.58 10.52 9.04
N ILE A 231 -11.58 11.41 8.05
CA ILE A 231 -12.34 12.68 8.06
C ILE A 231 -13.84 12.42 7.84
N ASP A 232 -14.20 11.53 6.91
CA ASP A 232 -15.60 11.23 6.56
C ASP A 232 -16.42 10.67 7.73
N ARG A 233 -15.77 10.01 8.72
CA ARG A 233 -16.40 9.57 9.98
C ARG A 233 -16.96 10.72 10.82
N PHE A 234 -16.43 11.94 10.70
CA PHE A 234 -17.00 13.11 11.34
C PHE A 234 -18.27 13.54 10.56
N PRO A 235 -19.41 13.86 11.20
CA PRO A 235 -20.69 14.12 10.54
C PRO A 235 -20.77 15.52 9.85
N HIS A 236 -19.72 15.94 9.16
CA HIS A 236 -19.73 17.10 8.28
C HIS A 236 -20.62 16.86 7.05
N GLY A 237 -21.28 17.91 6.55
CA GLY A 237 -22.16 17.82 5.37
C GLY A 237 -23.43 16.98 5.56
N LEU A 238 -23.80 16.66 6.81
CA LEU A 238 -24.98 15.88 7.14
C LEU A 238 -26.25 16.56 6.64
N THR A 239 -27.00 15.83 5.83
CA THR A 239 -28.29 16.19 5.24
C THR A 239 -29.35 15.24 5.81
N ARG A 240 -30.40 15.81 6.41
CA ARG A 240 -31.55 15.07 6.96
C ARG A 240 -32.57 14.80 5.86
N VAL A 241 -32.78 13.52 5.54
CA VAL A 241 -33.84 13.02 4.65
C VAL A 241 -35.00 12.60 5.55
N ALA A 242 -35.93 13.50 5.84
CA ALA A 242 -37.11 13.17 6.64
C ALA A 242 -38.25 12.72 5.72
N ARG A 243 -38.70 11.47 5.86
CA ARG A 243 -39.89 10.95 5.17
C ARG A 243 -41.16 11.19 5.99
N ALA A 244 -41.04 11.22 7.32
CA ALA A 244 -42.11 11.53 8.23
C ALA A 244 -42.16 13.03 8.56
N ALA A 245 -43.35 13.64 8.58
CA ALA A 245 -43.54 15.02 9.01
C ALA A 245 -43.51 15.17 10.54
N ALA A 246 -44.06 14.18 11.24
CA ALA A 246 -44.07 14.03 12.69
C ALA A 246 -44.08 12.52 13.05
N LEU A 247 -44.00 12.21 14.34
CA LEU A 247 -44.31 10.86 14.85
C LEU A 247 -45.69 10.85 15.49
N ASN A 248 -46.41 9.74 15.31
CA ASN A 248 -47.59 9.42 16.08
C ASN A 248 -47.11 8.89 17.45
N MET A 249 -47.47 9.62 18.51
CA MET A 249 -47.13 9.31 19.91
C MET A 249 -48.33 8.77 20.71
N GLU A 250 -49.48 8.61 20.07
CA GLU A 250 -50.69 8.04 20.67
C GLU A 250 -50.81 6.53 20.37
N ASP A 251 -50.31 6.10 19.21
CA ASP A 251 -50.15 4.68 18.85
C ASP A 251 -48.82 4.08 19.33
N SER A 252 -48.85 2.76 19.56
CA SER A 252 -47.73 1.92 20.01
C SER A 252 -47.24 1.04 18.86
N TRP A 253 -45.92 1.04 18.64
CA TRP A 253 -45.21 0.11 17.76
C TRP A 253 -44.51 -0.95 18.60
N MET A 254 -44.91 -2.20 18.41
CA MET A 254 -44.40 -3.40 19.10
C MET A 254 -43.28 -4.06 18.27
N TYR A 255 -42.58 -5.01 18.89
CA TYR A 255 -41.40 -5.68 18.31
C TYR A 255 -41.48 -7.20 18.53
N GLU A 256 -42.50 -7.83 17.94
CA GLU A 256 -42.78 -9.27 18.14
C GLU A 256 -42.61 -10.09 16.85
N ASP A 257 -42.87 -9.52 15.67
CA ASP A 257 -42.98 -10.26 14.40
C ASP A 257 -41.70 -10.25 13.53
N GLY A 258 -40.66 -9.50 13.91
CA GLY A 258 -39.31 -9.64 13.34
C GLY A 258 -38.54 -8.33 13.22
N GLN A 259 -38.01 -8.07 12.02
CA GLN A 259 -37.31 -6.83 11.69
C GLN A 259 -38.25 -5.75 11.14
N ASP A 260 -37.98 -4.51 11.53
CA ASP A 260 -38.46 -3.34 10.80
C ASP A 260 -37.51 -3.07 9.64
N GLU A 261 -38.03 -2.97 8.42
CA GLU A 261 -37.21 -2.84 7.21
C GLU A 261 -37.73 -1.75 6.27
N LEU A 262 -36.83 -1.13 5.51
CA LEU A 262 -37.19 -0.09 4.54
C LEU A 262 -36.27 -0.14 3.33
N VAL A 263 -36.87 -0.33 2.15
CA VAL A 263 -36.17 -0.38 0.86
C VAL A 263 -36.20 1.00 0.19
N PHE A 264 -35.07 1.45 -0.36
CA PHE A 264 -34.94 2.76 -1.00
C PHE A 264 -33.86 2.82 -2.08
N THR A 265 -33.93 3.87 -2.90
CA THR A 265 -32.97 4.21 -3.96
C THR A 265 -32.55 5.68 -3.87
N VAL A 266 -31.44 6.04 -4.53
CA VAL A 266 -30.92 7.42 -4.61
C VAL A 266 -30.68 7.85 -6.06
N ASP A 267 -30.91 9.12 -6.39
CA ASP A 267 -30.66 9.65 -7.75
C ASP A 267 -29.19 10.01 -8.03
N LYS A 268 -28.34 10.10 -6.99
CA LYS A 268 -26.95 10.57 -7.04
C LYS A 268 -26.07 9.79 -6.05
N PRO A 269 -24.74 9.75 -6.26
CA PRO A 269 -23.82 9.17 -5.28
C PRO A 269 -23.86 9.94 -3.95
N VAL A 270 -24.01 9.20 -2.85
CA VAL A 270 -24.02 9.74 -1.48
C VAL A 270 -23.30 8.78 -0.53
N GLN A 271 -23.05 9.21 0.71
CA GLN A 271 -22.79 8.31 1.83
C GLN A 271 -24.00 8.34 2.78
N LEU A 272 -24.48 7.19 3.22
CA LEU A 272 -25.30 7.10 4.43
C LEU A 272 -24.38 7.32 5.63
N LEU A 273 -24.77 8.19 6.55
CA LEU A 273 -24.08 8.47 7.82
C LEU A 273 -24.75 7.78 9.00
N GLY A 274 -26.05 7.47 8.88
CA GLY A 274 -26.87 6.92 9.95
C GLY A 274 -28.37 7.00 9.63
N VAL A 275 -29.18 6.53 10.56
CA VAL A 275 -30.65 6.53 10.49
C VAL A 275 -31.27 7.18 11.72
N GLY A 276 -32.47 7.72 11.57
CA GLY A 276 -33.37 8.07 12.66
C GLY A 276 -34.41 6.96 12.84
N LEU A 277 -34.60 6.48 14.07
CA LEU A 277 -35.62 5.50 14.46
C LEU A 277 -36.63 6.17 15.40
N CYS A 278 -37.81 5.57 15.58
CA CYS A 278 -38.82 6.15 16.46
C CYS A 278 -38.45 6.00 17.94
N GLY A 279 -38.68 7.05 18.73
CA GLY A 279 -38.40 7.09 20.17
C GLY A 279 -39.33 6.21 21.00
N THR A 280 -38.93 5.99 22.26
CA THR A 280 -39.69 5.22 23.26
C THR A 280 -39.80 6.00 24.57
N GLU A 281 -40.83 5.70 25.36
CA GLU A 281 -40.91 6.11 26.76
C GLU A 281 -40.01 5.28 27.70
N GLY A 282 -39.57 4.10 27.25
CA GLY A 282 -38.73 3.17 28.01
C GLY A 282 -37.30 3.10 27.49
N GLY A 283 -36.91 1.92 26.98
CA GLY A 283 -35.60 1.68 26.38
C GLY A 283 -35.62 0.62 25.29
N LEU A 284 -34.74 0.79 24.30
CA LEU A 284 -34.56 -0.10 23.14
C LEU A 284 -33.10 -0.54 23.03
N THR A 285 -32.88 -1.68 22.41
CA THR A 285 -31.60 -2.07 21.80
C THR A 285 -31.87 -2.38 20.34
N VAL A 286 -31.06 -1.80 19.46
CA VAL A 286 -31.17 -1.91 18.02
C VAL A 286 -29.93 -2.60 17.48
N GLU A 287 -30.13 -3.60 16.64
CA GLU A 287 -29.13 -4.21 15.77
C GLU A 287 -29.59 -3.92 14.33
N MET A 288 -28.85 -3.12 13.57
CA MET A 288 -29.25 -2.67 12.23
C MET A 288 -28.18 -2.96 11.19
N GLU A 289 -28.62 -3.44 10.02
CA GLU A 289 -27.80 -3.80 8.88
C GLU A 289 -28.33 -3.14 7.61
N LEU A 290 -27.43 -2.79 6.69
CA LEU A 290 -27.72 -2.21 5.39
C LEU A 290 -27.25 -3.17 4.30
N TYR A 291 -28.15 -3.50 3.38
CA TYR A 291 -27.88 -4.37 2.24
C TYR A 291 -28.08 -3.64 0.93
N GLU A 292 -27.30 -4.00 -0.09
CA GLU A 292 -27.68 -3.87 -1.48
C GLU A 292 -28.52 -5.10 -1.87
N VAL A 293 -29.69 -4.89 -2.48
CA VAL A 293 -30.68 -5.95 -2.78
C VAL A 293 -31.07 -5.98 -4.26
N ASP A 294 -31.61 -7.12 -4.71
CA ASP A 294 -32.08 -7.30 -6.09
C ASP A 294 -33.38 -6.52 -6.34
N PRO A 295 -33.49 -5.68 -7.40
CA PRO A 295 -34.72 -4.96 -7.71
C PRO A 295 -35.91 -5.85 -8.10
N GLU A 296 -35.69 -7.13 -8.45
CA GLU A 296 -36.76 -8.08 -8.76
C GLU A 296 -37.19 -8.92 -7.55
N ASP A 297 -36.40 -8.95 -6.47
CA ASP A 297 -36.69 -9.64 -5.20
C ASP A 297 -35.87 -9.04 -4.04
N TYR A 298 -36.49 -8.20 -3.20
CA TYR A 298 -35.78 -7.53 -2.09
C TYR A 298 -35.27 -8.49 -1.00
N ASN A 299 -35.78 -9.73 -0.93
CA ASN A 299 -35.24 -10.77 -0.04
C ASN A 299 -33.85 -11.26 -0.50
N ARG A 300 -33.47 -10.97 -1.74
CA ARG A 300 -32.21 -11.40 -2.34
C ARG A 300 -31.13 -10.35 -2.13
N GLU A 301 -30.40 -10.49 -1.03
CA GLU A 301 -29.16 -9.76 -0.79
C GLU A 301 -28.15 -9.94 -1.93
N LEU A 302 -27.58 -8.83 -2.40
CA LEU A 302 -26.46 -8.78 -3.34
C LEU A 302 -25.14 -8.49 -2.62
N ALA A 303 -25.15 -7.62 -1.60
CA ALA A 303 -24.00 -7.35 -0.73
C ALA A 303 -24.40 -6.66 0.58
N THR A 304 -23.85 -7.09 1.72
CA THR A 304 -23.89 -6.32 2.97
C THR A 304 -23.00 -5.07 2.86
N CYS A 305 -23.55 -3.90 3.16
CA CYS A 305 -22.84 -2.61 3.05
C CYS A 305 -22.27 -2.13 4.39
N CYS A 306 -23.03 -2.25 5.48
CA CYS A 306 -22.59 -1.93 6.84
C CYS A 306 -23.53 -2.51 7.90
N SER A 307 -23.09 -2.54 9.16
CA SER A 307 -23.95 -2.75 10.32
C SER A 307 -23.60 -1.78 11.45
N ALA A 308 -24.58 -1.53 12.33
CA ALA A 308 -24.43 -0.71 13.52
C ALA A 308 -25.40 -1.18 14.61
N ALA A 309 -24.98 -1.13 15.88
CA ALA A 309 -25.82 -1.50 17.01
C ALA A 309 -25.67 -0.52 18.17
N GLN A 310 -26.79 -0.18 18.82
CA GLN A 310 -26.82 0.78 19.93
C GLN A 310 -28.06 0.55 20.81
N SER A 311 -27.92 0.80 22.12
CA SER A 311 -29.06 0.89 23.04
C SER A 311 -29.43 2.35 23.28
N PHE A 312 -30.74 2.61 23.38
CA PHE A 312 -31.34 3.93 23.52
C PHE A 312 -32.38 3.95 24.65
N THR A 313 -32.71 5.15 25.11
CA THR A 313 -33.68 5.42 26.17
C THR A 313 -34.54 6.63 25.80
N LYS A 314 -35.60 6.90 26.57
CA LYS A 314 -36.35 8.16 26.51
C LYS A 314 -35.48 9.43 26.54
N ALA A 315 -34.30 9.38 27.17
CA ALA A 315 -33.40 10.55 27.26
C ALA A 315 -32.76 10.94 25.92
N ASP A 316 -32.72 10.01 24.96
CA ASP A 316 -32.12 10.20 23.63
C ASP A 316 -33.06 10.92 22.64
N GLY A 317 -34.34 11.13 23.03
CA GLY A 317 -35.31 11.96 22.32
C GLY A 317 -36.37 11.18 21.53
N SER A 318 -37.23 11.91 20.82
CA SER A 318 -38.32 11.31 20.04
C SER A 318 -37.88 10.68 18.73
N VAL A 319 -36.71 11.06 18.18
CA VAL A 319 -36.08 10.39 17.02
C VAL A 319 -34.68 9.96 17.43
N LEU A 320 -34.47 8.65 17.53
CA LEU A 320 -33.24 8.02 17.99
C LEU A 320 -32.23 7.98 16.85
N ARG A 321 -31.08 8.63 17.01
CA ARG A 321 -30.06 8.73 15.95
C ARG A 321 -29.02 7.64 16.09
N LEU A 322 -29.16 6.58 15.29
CA LEU A 322 -28.16 5.53 15.12
C LEU A 322 -27.19 5.94 14.01
N MET A 323 -25.96 6.31 14.38
CA MET A 323 -24.89 6.64 13.43
C MET A 323 -24.11 5.39 13.03
N LEU A 324 -23.65 5.34 11.78
CA LEU A 324 -22.77 4.28 11.30
C LEU A 324 -21.32 4.52 11.77
N PRO A 325 -20.56 3.46 12.14
CA PRO A 325 -19.13 3.59 12.47
C PRO A 325 -18.27 4.08 11.29
N ASP A 326 -18.66 3.71 10.07
CA ASP A 326 -18.06 4.11 8.81
C ASP A 326 -19.19 4.46 7.80
N PRO A 327 -19.12 5.62 7.09
CA PRO A 327 -20.17 6.01 6.15
C PRO A 327 -20.32 5.07 4.95
N ALA A 328 -21.49 4.47 4.77
CA ALA A 328 -21.76 3.51 3.70
C ALA A 328 -22.03 4.21 2.35
N PRO A 329 -21.26 3.93 1.28
CA PRO A 329 -21.42 4.60 -0.01
C PRO A 329 -22.62 4.05 -0.80
N LEU A 330 -23.60 4.90 -1.08
CA LEU A 330 -24.76 4.58 -1.92
C LEU A 330 -24.54 5.11 -3.35
N GLN A 331 -24.93 4.34 -4.36
CA GLN A 331 -24.79 4.69 -5.77
C GLN A 331 -26.15 4.74 -6.49
N PRO A 332 -26.30 5.60 -7.51
CA PRO A 332 -27.54 5.69 -8.28
C PRO A 332 -27.80 4.42 -9.09
N GLY A 333 -29.07 4.06 -9.21
CA GLY A 333 -29.51 2.84 -9.91
C GLY A 333 -29.31 1.53 -9.12
N LYS A 334 -28.93 1.61 -7.84
CA LYS A 334 -28.93 0.49 -6.90
C LYS A 334 -30.08 0.61 -5.89
N TYR A 335 -30.52 -0.55 -5.40
CA TYR A 335 -31.57 -0.69 -4.40
C TYR A 335 -30.95 -1.11 -3.07
N TYR A 336 -31.36 -0.44 -2.00
CA TYR A 336 -30.80 -0.63 -0.67
C TYR A 336 -31.91 -0.94 0.33
N MET A 337 -31.69 -1.95 1.16
CA MET A 337 -32.58 -2.31 2.26
C MET A 337 -31.89 -2.01 3.59
N LEU A 338 -32.51 -1.16 4.40
CA LEU A 338 -32.24 -1.11 5.84
C LEU A 338 -33.07 -2.19 6.51
N SER A 339 -32.46 -2.95 7.41
CA SER A 339 -33.13 -3.93 8.27
C SER A 339 -32.68 -3.70 9.71
N ALA A 340 -33.63 -3.48 10.62
CA ALA A 340 -33.38 -3.24 12.02
C ALA A 340 -34.13 -4.27 12.89
N LEU A 341 -33.36 -5.09 13.59
CA LEU A 341 -33.86 -5.94 14.67
C LEU A 341 -33.86 -5.11 15.96
N ILE A 342 -35.05 -4.61 16.32
CA ILE A 342 -35.26 -3.77 17.50
C ILE A 342 -35.86 -4.63 18.62
N LYS A 343 -35.37 -4.44 19.86
CA LYS A 343 -35.79 -5.20 21.05
C LYS A 343 -35.91 -4.26 22.25
N GLY A 344 -37.01 -4.28 22.98
CA GLY A 344 -37.16 -3.50 24.21
C GLY A 344 -38.61 -3.18 24.57
N SER A 345 -38.84 -1.96 25.03
CA SER A 345 -40.18 -1.38 25.19
C SER A 345 -40.85 -1.14 23.84
N GLU A 346 -42.16 -0.86 23.85
CA GLU A 346 -42.84 -0.27 22.70
C GLU A 346 -42.26 1.11 22.33
N SER A 347 -42.49 1.55 21.09
CA SER A 347 -42.05 2.85 20.58
C SER A 347 -43.17 3.60 19.88
N TYR A 348 -42.93 4.87 19.56
CA TYR A 348 -43.77 5.64 18.63
C TYR A 348 -43.68 5.05 17.21
N CYS A 349 -44.57 5.48 16.30
CA CYS A 349 -44.44 5.19 14.88
C CYS A 349 -44.43 6.47 14.02
N CYS A 350 -44.02 6.35 12.77
CA CYS A 350 -44.28 7.36 11.74
C CYS A 350 -45.39 6.90 10.82
N GLU A 351 -46.17 7.85 10.29
CA GLU A 351 -47.31 7.63 9.40
C GLU A 351 -47.39 8.78 8.37
N GLU A 352 -48.22 8.60 7.33
CA GLU A 352 -48.31 9.51 6.17
C GLU A 352 -46.93 9.83 5.55
N CYS A 353 -46.04 8.84 5.52
CA CYS A 353 -44.67 9.01 5.07
C CYS A 353 -44.56 9.31 3.57
N LEU A 354 -43.60 10.16 3.20
CA LEU A 354 -43.30 10.53 1.83
C LEU A 354 -42.53 9.42 1.10
N GLU A 355 -43.15 8.83 0.07
CA GLU A 355 -42.53 7.88 -0.86
C GLU A 355 -41.29 8.46 -1.57
N THR A 356 -41.20 9.79 -1.73
CA THR A 356 -40.06 10.48 -2.33
C THR A 356 -39.69 11.74 -1.54
N VAL A 357 -38.41 11.88 -1.19
CA VAL A 357 -37.88 13.02 -0.43
C VAL A 357 -36.70 13.64 -1.18
N ILE A 358 -36.74 14.95 -1.43
CA ILE A 358 -35.63 15.71 -2.02
C ILE A 358 -34.91 16.47 -0.90
N ALA A 359 -33.68 16.09 -0.60
CA ALA A 359 -32.86 16.71 0.44
C ALA A 359 -31.41 16.89 -0.01
N GLY A 360 -30.79 18.03 0.28
CA GLY A 360 -29.42 18.36 -0.18
C GLY A 360 -29.26 18.44 -1.71
N GLY A 361 -30.38 18.44 -2.46
CA GLY A 361 -30.37 18.31 -3.92
C GLY A 361 -30.26 16.86 -4.42
N VAL A 362 -30.36 15.86 -3.54
CA VAL A 362 -30.48 14.44 -3.87
C VAL A 362 -31.93 14.01 -3.70
N THR A 363 -32.41 13.15 -4.59
CA THR A 363 -33.73 12.51 -4.52
C THR A 363 -33.57 11.13 -3.92
N VAL A 364 -34.26 10.87 -2.80
CA VAL A 364 -34.37 9.55 -2.16
C VAL A 364 -35.77 9.03 -2.42
N THR A 365 -35.88 7.81 -2.96
CA THR A 365 -37.17 7.20 -3.32
C THR A 365 -37.34 5.89 -2.56
N PHE A 366 -38.29 5.85 -1.63
CA PHE A 366 -38.65 4.65 -0.88
C PHE A 366 -39.49 3.73 -1.78
N GLN A 367 -39.29 2.42 -1.68
CA GLN A 367 -39.93 1.43 -2.54
C GLN A 367 -41.03 0.68 -1.77
N PRO A 368 -42.14 0.30 -2.41
CA PRO A 368 -43.18 -0.50 -1.79
C PRO A 368 -42.64 -1.81 -1.21
N TRP A 369 -42.71 -1.93 0.11
CA TRP A 369 -42.26 -3.09 0.89
C TRP A 369 -43.06 -3.13 2.20
N GLU A 370 -43.38 -4.32 2.70
CA GLU A 370 -43.97 -4.51 4.02
C GLU A 370 -43.03 -5.47 4.77
N SER A 371 -42.36 -4.96 5.80
CA SER A 371 -41.35 -5.72 6.55
C SER A 371 -41.99 -6.76 7.47
N PRO A 372 -41.21 -7.72 8.01
CA PRO A 372 -41.72 -8.71 8.96
C PRO A 372 -42.45 -8.09 10.17
N ASN A 373 -41.96 -6.97 10.70
CA ASN A 373 -42.58 -6.21 11.79
C ASN A 373 -43.53 -5.07 11.31
N GLY A 374 -43.94 -5.07 10.03
CA GLY A 374 -44.99 -4.20 9.48
C GLY A 374 -44.58 -2.77 9.08
N THR A 375 -43.29 -2.44 9.02
CA THR A 375 -42.83 -1.15 8.48
C THR A 375 -42.93 -1.12 6.96
N SER A 376 -43.33 0.03 6.40
CA SER A 376 -43.51 0.21 4.95
C SER A 376 -43.07 1.59 4.47
N GLU A 377 -43.17 1.85 3.16
CA GLU A 377 -42.91 3.15 2.55
C GLU A 377 -43.87 4.25 3.05
N GLN A 378 -45.00 3.89 3.67
CA GLN A 378 -46.01 4.82 4.19
C GLN A 378 -46.08 4.92 5.73
N ARG A 379 -45.63 3.90 6.51
CA ARG A 379 -45.65 3.95 7.99
C ARG A 379 -44.57 3.10 8.68
N GLY A 380 -44.55 3.12 10.02
CA GLY A 380 -43.72 2.26 10.88
C GLY A 380 -42.47 2.94 11.44
N GLN A 381 -41.30 2.36 11.19
CA GLN A 381 -39.99 2.86 11.61
C GLN A 381 -39.27 3.69 10.52
N PHE A 382 -38.02 4.07 10.77
CA PHE A 382 -37.18 4.89 9.89
C PHE A 382 -37.82 6.22 9.43
N PRO A 383 -38.25 7.12 10.34
CA PRO A 383 -38.75 8.45 9.98
C PRO A 383 -37.71 9.33 9.24
N GLU A 384 -36.41 9.06 9.43
CA GLU A 384 -35.32 9.87 8.88
C GLU A 384 -34.12 9.02 8.42
N LEU A 385 -33.46 9.43 7.33
CA LEU A 385 -32.10 9.02 6.99
C LEU A 385 -31.14 10.22 7.10
N TYR A 386 -29.89 9.96 7.46
CA TYR A 386 -28.83 10.99 7.51
C TYR A 386 -27.80 10.70 6.44
N ILE A 387 -27.71 11.53 5.40
CA ILE A 387 -26.83 11.34 4.25
C ILE A 387 -25.79 12.46 4.12
N ARG A 388 -24.72 12.20 3.35
CA ARG A 388 -23.78 13.20 2.83
C ARG A 388 -23.76 13.12 1.31
N VAL A 389 -23.96 14.25 0.64
CA VAL A 389 -23.79 14.37 -0.81
C VAL A 389 -22.29 14.42 -1.15
N LEU A 390 -21.87 13.69 -2.18
CA LEU A 390 -20.47 13.54 -2.61
C LEU A 390 -20.06 14.51 -3.74
#